data_AF-A0A1S3JUA6-F1
#
_entry.id   AF-A0A1S3JUA6-F1
#
_cell.length_a   1.000
_cell.length_b   1.000
_cell.length_c   1.000
_cell.angle_alpha   90.00
_cell.angle_beta   90.00
_cell.angle_gamma   90.00
#
_symmetry.space_group_name_H-M   'P 1'
#
loop_
_entity.id
_entity.type
_entity.pdbx_description
1 polymer ?
#
loop_
_entity_poly.entity_id
_entity_poly.type
_entity_poly.pdbx_seq_one_letter_code
_entity_poly.pdbx_strand_id
1 'polypeptide(L)'
;MATEETTNVPGKTVVVPKTAADLQRMKLEKLMSNPEKEAFIPSRPKEYTPKAPVEFVRNVWGSSAGAGSGEFHVYRGTRRREYARQKFMTEKTEKEKEDAEYHRKLEANKQAAESKTAKKRAKRLKKKQKQKAKKPKQNDENKESESDSENDDEGQEGLNAGEQSQIEDNQQEKVINSDHNKSPDNEGR
;
A
#
# COMPACT_ATOMS: atom_id res chain seq x y z
N MET A 1 49.72 36.12 -17.44
CA MET A 1 49.47 36.61 -16.07
C MET A 1 47.96 36.72 -15.91
N ALA A 2 47.34 35.74 -15.26
CA ALA A 2 45.95 35.81 -14.83
C ALA A 2 45.92 35.32 -13.38
N THR A 3 45.53 36.21 -12.48
CA THR A 3 45.52 36.03 -11.03
C THR A 3 44.28 35.23 -10.62
N GLU A 4 44.48 34.08 -10.01
CA GLU A 4 43.41 33.27 -9.41
C GLU A 4 42.91 33.97 -8.14
N GLU A 5 41.68 34.48 -8.17
CA GLU A 5 41.02 35.05 -7.00
C GLU A 5 40.57 33.91 -6.07
N THR A 6 41.32 33.71 -4.98
CA THR A 6 40.92 32.81 -3.90
C THR A 6 39.78 33.46 -3.11
N THR A 7 38.53 33.09 -3.39
CA THR A 7 37.40 33.49 -2.53
C THR A 7 37.48 32.72 -1.21
N ASN A 8 38.01 33.39 -0.21
CA ASN A 8 38.03 32.97 1.19
C ASN A 8 36.59 32.83 1.70
N VAL A 9 36.09 31.61 1.88
CA VAL A 9 34.76 31.36 2.45
C VAL A 9 34.91 31.33 3.98
N PRO A 10 34.37 32.31 4.71
CA PRO A 10 34.49 32.36 6.17
C PRO A 10 33.77 31.17 6.80
N GLY A 11 34.33 30.68 7.91
CA GLY A 11 33.90 29.47 8.59
C GLY A 11 32.38 29.41 8.81
N LYS A 12 31.76 28.33 8.31
CA LYS A 12 30.34 28.03 8.52
C LYS A 12 30.05 27.98 10.02
N THR A 13 29.25 28.93 10.51
CA THR A 13 28.72 28.89 11.87
C THR A 13 27.69 27.75 11.94
N VAL A 14 27.83 26.89 12.95
CA VAL A 14 26.89 25.78 13.17
C VAL A 14 25.63 26.37 13.80
N VAL A 15 24.59 26.58 12.97
CA VAL A 15 23.28 27.03 13.43
C VAL A 15 22.41 25.81 13.72
N VAL A 16 21.98 25.67 14.99
CA VAL A 16 21.03 24.64 15.40
C VAL A 16 19.61 25.13 15.07
N PRO A 17 18.85 24.42 14.22
CA PRO A 17 17.50 24.81 13.85
C PRO A 17 16.54 24.60 15.02
N LYS A 18 15.68 25.59 15.29
CA LYS A 18 14.71 25.54 16.40
C LYS A 18 13.30 25.21 15.89
N THR A 19 12.98 25.57 14.65
CA THR A 19 11.67 25.35 14.03
C THR A 19 11.80 24.55 12.73
N ALA A 20 10.71 23.90 12.29
CA ALA A 20 10.66 23.20 11.01
C ALA A 20 10.98 24.11 9.81
N ALA A 21 10.60 25.39 9.90
CA ALA A 21 10.95 26.41 8.90
C ALA A 21 12.46 26.65 8.84
N ASP A 22 13.17 26.67 9.97
CA ASP A 22 14.63 26.84 10.00
C ASP A 22 15.33 25.65 9.32
N LEU A 23 14.84 24.42 9.53
CA LEU A 23 15.36 23.23 8.85
C LEU A 23 15.20 23.32 7.32
N GLN A 24 14.06 23.82 6.86
CA GLN A 24 13.81 24.01 5.43
C GLN A 24 14.69 25.14 4.88
N ARG A 25 14.80 26.26 5.59
CA ARG A 25 15.66 27.39 5.23
C ARG A 25 17.11 26.95 5.06
N MET A 26 17.66 26.19 6.01
CA MET A 26 19.01 25.64 5.92
C MET A 26 19.21 24.69 4.73
N LYS A 27 18.23 23.84 4.43
CA LYS A 27 18.26 22.96 3.25
C LYS A 27 18.20 23.76 1.95
N LEU A 28 17.39 24.81 1.92
CA LEU A 28 17.23 25.71 0.77
C LEU A 28 18.51 26.52 0.55
N GLU A 29 19.09 27.12 1.59
CA GLU A 29 20.39 27.82 1.54
C GLU A 29 21.50 26.90 0.98
N LYS A 30 21.51 25.62 1.40
CA LYS A 30 22.44 24.61 0.89
C LYS A 30 22.20 24.24 -0.58
N LEU A 31 20.95 24.29 -1.05
CA LEU A 31 20.62 24.00 -2.45
C LEU A 31 20.94 25.21 -3.34
N MET A 32 20.65 26.41 -2.85
CA MET A 32 20.90 27.68 -3.54
C MET A 32 22.37 28.10 -3.55
N SER A 33 23.22 27.51 -2.71
CA SER A 33 24.67 27.80 -2.73
C SER A 33 25.32 27.38 -4.05
N ASN A 34 24.75 26.41 -4.77
CA ASN A 34 25.22 25.96 -6.08
C ASN A 34 24.01 25.71 -7.02
N PRO A 35 23.45 26.76 -7.64
CA PRO A 35 22.23 26.65 -8.43
C PRO A 35 22.41 25.87 -9.74
N GLU A 36 23.64 25.77 -10.26
CA GLU A 36 23.93 25.01 -11.48
C GLU A 36 23.95 23.48 -11.26
N LYS A 37 24.05 23.02 -10.00
CA LYS A 37 24.09 21.59 -9.69
C LYS A 37 22.68 21.03 -9.60
N GLU A 38 22.38 20.03 -10.43
CA GLU A 38 21.10 19.32 -10.37
C GLU A 38 20.84 18.73 -8.97
N ALA A 39 19.62 18.92 -8.48
CA ALA A 39 19.18 18.40 -7.20
C ALA A 39 18.99 16.89 -7.27
N PHE A 40 19.61 16.14 -6.35
CA PHE A 40 19.41 14.70 -6.26
C PHE A 40 18.01 14.40 -5.70
N ILE A 41 17.12 13.91 -6.56
CA ILE A 41 15.82 13.36 -6.16
C ILE A 41 15.98 11.84 -6.07
N PRO A 42 15.85 11.22 -4.88
CA PRO A 42 15.98 9.77 -4.77
C PRO A 42 14.85 9.08 -5.53
N SER A 43 15.20 8.09 -6.34
CA SER A 43 14.22 7.18 -6.91
C SER A 43 13.56 6.34 -5.80
N ARG A 44 12.38 5.77 -6.09
CA ARG A 44 11.71 4.86 -5.15
C ARG A 44 12.67 3.75 -4.69
N PRO A 45 12.71 3.42 -3.39
CA PRO A 45 13.57 2.36 -2.89
C PRO A 45 13.17 1.05 -3.56
N LYS A 46 14.17 0.30 -4.04
CA LYS A 46 13.94 -1.02 -4.65
C LYS A 46 13.51 -2.00 -3.57
N GLU A 47 12.42 -2.73 -3.83
CA GLU A 47 11.98 -3.82 -2.97
C GLU A 47 13.05 -4.92 -2.90
N TYR A 48 13.24 -5.51 -1.73
CA TYR A 48 14.18 -6.61 -1.57
C TYR A 48 13.71 -7.80 -2.40
N THR A 49 14.58 -8.33 -3.26
CA THR A 49 14.32 -9.54 -4.05
C THR A 49 15.41 -10.56 -3.76
N PRO A 50 15.08 -11.83 -3.47
CA PRO A 50 16.09 -12.86 -3.27
C PRO A 50 16.95 -12.99 -4.53
N LYS A 51 18.27 -13.11 -4.33
CA LYS A 51 19.20 -13.26 -5.45
C LYS A 51 18.88 -14.55 -6.22
N ALA A 52 18.88 -14.47 -7.55
CA ALA A 52 18.71 -15.62 -8.41
C ALA A 52 19.75 -16.70 -8.09
N PRO A 53 19.38 -18.00 -8.20
CA PRO A 53 20.35 -19.09 -8.06
C PRO A 53 21.44 -18.95 -9.14
N VAL A 54 22.65 -19.39 -8.80
CA VAL A 54 23.75 -19.40 -9.77
C VAL A 54 23.48 -20.52 -10.78
N GLU A 55 23.60 -20.23 -12.07
CA GLU A 55 23.30 -21.18 -13.14
C GLU A 55 24.23 -22.40 -13.13
N PHE A 56 25.54 -22.19 -12.95
CA PHE A 56 26.55 -23.24 -12.94
C PHE A 56 27.41 -23.17 -11.68
N VAL A 57 27.38 -24.24 -10.89
CA VAL A 57 28.32 -24.45 -9.79
C VAL A 57 29.53 -25.19 -10.37
N ARG A 58 30.69 -24.51 -10.43
CA ARG A 58 31.91 -25.06 -11.02
C ARG A 58 32.65 -26.03 -10.09
N ASN A 59 32.45 -25.91 -8.78
CA ASN A 59 33.23 -26.60 -7.77
C ASN A 59 32.42 -27.74 -7.12
N VAL A 60 31.75 -28.55 -7.93
CA VAL A 60 30.99 -29.71 -7.45
C VAL A 60 31.94 -30.90 -7.35
N TRP A 61 32.09 -31.45 -6.15
CA TRP A 61 32.86 -32.67 -5.93
C TRP A 61 31.99 -33.90 -6.23
N GLY A 62 32.62 -35.05 -6.54
CA GLY A 62 31.89 -36.26 -6.92
C GLY A 62 30.88 -36.73 -5.86
N SER A 63 29.77 -37.32 -6.29
CA SER A 63 28.63 -37.68 -5.42
C SER A 63 28.97 -38.68 -4.30
N SER A 64 30.03 -39.48 -4.47
CA SER A 64 30.50 -40.46 -3.47
C SER A 64 31.67 -39.95 -2.62
N ALA A 65 32.10 -38.70 -2.81
CA ALA A 65 33.17 -38.13 -2.00
C ALA A 65 32.67 -37.83 -0.58
N GLY A 66 33.56 -37.99 0.41
CA GLY A 66 33.25 -37.69 1.80
C GLY A 66 33.01 -36.20 2.07
N ALA A 67 32.42 -35.89 3.22
CA ALA A 67 32.19 -34.51 3.63
C ALA A 67 33.52 -33.75 3.84
N GLY A 68 33.75 -32.72 3.02
CA GLY A 68 34.89 -31.81 3.19
C GLY A 68 34.68 -30.82 4.34
N SER A 69 35.77 -30.20 4.80
CA SER A 69 35.74 -29.20 5.89
C SER A 69 34.92 -27.94 5.55
N GLY A 70 34.77 -27.61 4.26
CA GLY A 70 33.99 -26.46 3.78
C GLY A 70 32.50 -26.73 3.58
N GLU A 71 32.07 -28.00 3.58
CA GLU A 71 30.68 -28.38 3.21
C GLU A 71 29.66 -27.83 4.20
N PHE A 72 30.02 -27.77 5.49
CA PHE A 72 29.17 -27.16 6.52
C PHE A 72 28.84 -25.69 6.22
N HIS A 73 29.82 -24.92 5.74
CA HIS A 73 29.61 -23.51 5.40
C HIS A 73 28.81 -23.33 4.12
N VAL A 74 28.95 -24.25 3.16
CA VAL A 74 28.12 -24.29 1.95
C VAL A 74 26.66 -24.53 2.33
N TYR A 75 26.36 -25.57 3.12
CA TYR A 75 25.01 -25.85 3.60
C TYR A 75 24.42 -24.67 4.37
N ARG A 76 25.17 -24.09 5.32
CA ARG A 76 24.71 -22.94 6.11
C ARG A 76 24.34 -21.74 5.22
N GLY A 77 25.17 -21.44 4.22
CA GLY A 77 24.91 -20.36 3.26
C GLY A 77 23.68 -20.62 2.38
N THR A 78 23.57 -21.84 1.85
CA THR A 78 22.44 -22.27 1.01
C THR A 78 21.13 -22.31 1.80
N ARG A 79 21.14 -22.85 3.04
CA ARG A 79 19.96 -22.87 3.92
C ARG A 79 19.48 -21.47 4.26
N ARG A 80 20.40 -20.55 4.60
CA ARG A 80 20.04 -19.14 4.87
C ARG A 80 19.43 -18.47 3.64
N ARG A 81 20.01 -18.68 2.46
CA ARG A 81 19.48 -18.16 1.19
C ARG A 81 18.08 -18.71 0.91
N GLU A 82 17.88 -20.01 1.14
CA GLU A 82 16.62 -20.68 0.89
C GLU A 82 15.53 -20.24 1.86
N TYR A 83 15.82 -20.12 3.16
CA TYR A 83 14.87 -19.58 4.13
C TYR A 83 14.48 -18.12 3.83
N ALA A 84 15.46 -17.28 3.48
CA ALA A 84 15.17 -15.91 3.07
C ALA A 84 14.29 -15.87 1.80
N ARG A 85 14.52 -16.77 0.84
CA ARG A 85 13.71 -16.90 -0.37
C ARG A 85 12.29 -17.38 -0.05
N GLN A 86 12.14 -18.41 0.78
CA GLN A 86 10.83 -18.94 1.18
C GLN A 86 10.03 -17.89 1.93
N LYS A 87 10.65 -17.22 2.92
CA LYS A 87 10.04 -16.11 3.66
C LYS A 87 9.57 -14.97 2.74
N PHE A 88 10.40 -14.58 1.77
CA PHE A 88 10.00 -13.56 0.79
C PHE A 88 8.79 -14.01 -0.05
N MET A 89 8.77 -15.26 -0.50
CA MET A 89 7.64 -15.78 -1.28
C MET A 89 6.36 -15.83 -0.46
N THR A 90 6.41 -16.29 0.80
CA THR A 90 5.23 -16.34 1.67
C THR A 90 4.70 -14.94 1.95
N GLU A 91 5.56 -14.02 2.38
CA GLU A 91 5.19 -12.62 2.66
C GLU A 91 4.60 -11.92 1.43
N LYS A 92 5.20 -12.16 0.25
CA LYS A 92 4.68 -11.60 -1.01
C LYS A 92 3.29 -12.16 -1.33
N THR A 93 3.08 -13.46 -1.21
CA THR A 93 1.78 -14.08 -1.49
C THR A 93 0.69 -13.66 -0.51
N GLU A 94 1.04 -13.45 0.77
CA GLU A 94 0.13 -12.95 1.78
C GLU A 94 -0.29 -11.51 1.45
N LYS A 95 0.68 -10.63 1.18
CA LYS A 95 0.42 -9.25 0.78
C LYS A 95 -0.43 -9.16 -0.50
N GLU A 96 -0.13 -9.96 -1.52
CA GLU A 96 -0.91 -9.96 -2.77
C GLU A 96 -2.36 -10.39 -2.56
N LYS A 97 -2.62 -11.34 -1.64
CA LYS A 97 -3.99 -11.74 -1.26
C LYS A 97 -4.72 -10.62 -0.54
N GLU A 98 -4.08 -10.00 0.46
CA GLU A 98 -4.66 -8.89 1.22
C GLU A 98 -4.97 -7.69 0.32
N ASP A 99 -4.05 -7.34 -0.59
CA ASP A 99 -4.24 -6.26 -1.56
C ASP A 99 -5.41 -6.58 -2.50
N ALA A 100 -5.51 -7.82 -3.01
CA ALA A 100 -6.60 -8.24 -3.88
C ALA A 100 -7.98 -8.19 -3.17
N GLU A 101 -8.04 -8.64 -1.92
CA GLU A 101 -9.25 -8.57 -1.10
C GLU A 101 -9.66 -7.13 -0.81
N TYR A 102 -8.68 -6.26 -0.50
CA TYR A 102 -8.90 -4.84 -0.30
C TYR A 102 -9.47 -4.17 -1.55
N HIS A 103 -8.86 -4.42 -2.71
CA HIS A 103 -9.34 -3.88 -3.98
C HIS A 103 -10.76 -4.36 -4.32
N ARG A 104 -11.03 -5.67 -4.14
CA ARG A 104 -12.37 -6.23 -4.33
C ARG A 104 -13.41 -5.55 -3.44
N LYS A 105 -13.08 -5.32 -2.16
CA LYS A 105 -13.96 -4.64 -1.21
C LYS A 105 -14.21 -3.18 -1.60
N LEU A 106 -13.17 -2.48 -2.04
CA LEU A 106 -13.26 -1.09 -2.50
C LEU A 106 -14.17 -0.97 -3.74
N GLU A 107 -14.00 -1.86 -4.71
CA GLU A 107 -14.83 -1.89 -5.91
C GLU A 107 -16.29 -2.23 -5.60
N ALA A 108 -16.55 -3.22 -4.74
CA ALA A 108 -17.91 -3.56 -4.33
C ALA A 108 -18.61 -2.39 -3.64
N ASN A 109 -17.90 -1.68 -2.75
CA ASN A 109 -18.42 -0.48 -2.09
C ASN A 109 -18.71 0.66 -3.09
N LYS A 110 -17.81 0.86 -4.06
CA LYS A 110 -17.99 1.86 -5.12
C LYS A 110 -19.22 1.53 -5.97
N GLN A 111 -19.39 0.28 -6.40
CA GLN A 111 -20.56 -0.16 -7.17
C GLN A 111 -21.86 -0.04 -6.36
N ALA A 112 -21.84 -0.38 -5.07
CA ALA A 112 -22.99 -0.21 -4.18
C ALA A 112 -23.37 1.27 -3.99
N ALA A 113 -22.39 2.16 -3.87
CA ALA A 113 -22.63 3.61 -3.79
C ALA A 113 -23.15 4.17 -5.13
N GLU A 114 -22.58 3.74 -6.25
CA GLU A 114 -22.98 4.16 -7.60
C GLU A 114 -24.39 3.68 -7.96
N SER A 115 -24.75 2.43 -7.67
CA SER A 115 -26.11 1.91 -7.90
C SER A 115 -27.16 2.65 -7.06
N LYS A 116 -26.89 2.91 -5.77
CA LYS A 116 -27.76 3.74 -4.92
C LYS A 116 -27.90 5.16 -5.47
N THR A 117 -26.79 5.77 -5.88
CA THR A 117 -26.77 7.13 -6.44
C THR A 117 -27.47 7.21 -7.80
N ALA A 118 -27.28 6.22 -8.67
CA ALA A 118 -27.92 6.11 -9.97
C ALA A 118 -29.43 5.92 -9.84
N LYS A 119 -29.90 5.07 -8.91
CA LYS A 119 -31.33 4.90 -8.61
C LYS A 119 -31.95 6.22 -8.15
N LYS A 120 -31.31 6.93 -7.22
CA LYS A 120 -31.77 8.25 -6.75
C LYS A 120 -31.74 9.31 -7.87
N ARG A 121 -30.68 9.36 -8.68
CA ARG A 121 -30.53 10.26 -9.82
C ARG A 121 -31.60 10.01 -10.88
N ALA A 122 -31.87 8.75 -11.23
CA ALA A 122 -32.91 8.37 -12.19
C ALA A 122 -34.31 8.81 -11.71
N LYS A 123 -34.63 8.65 -10.41
CA LYS A 123 -35.88 9.17 -9.83
C LYS A 123 -35.99 10.68 -10.00
N ARG A 124 -34.94 11.45 -9.66
CA ARG A 124 -34.92 12.91 -9.81
C ARG A 124 -35.06 13.37 -11.26
N LEU A 125 -34.37 12.70 -12.19
CA LEU A 125 -34.47 13.00 -13.63
C LEU A 125 -35.87 12.74 -14.17
N LYS A 126 -36.51 11.62 -13.81
CA LYS A 126 -37.92 11.35 -14.17
C LYS A 126 -38.86 12.42 -13.61
N LYS A 127 -38.69 12.85 -12.36
CA LYS A 127 -39.48 13.95 -11.75
C LYS A 127 -39.27 15.27 -12.51
N LYS A 128 -38.01 15.63 -12.82
CA LYS A 128 -37.66 16.84 -13.59
C LYS A 128 -38.25 16.83 -15.00
N GLN A 129 -38.21 15.69 -15.69
CA GLN A 129 -38.83 15.53 -17.02
C GLN A 129 -40.36 15.70 -16.96
N LYS A 130 -41.02 15.07 -15.98
CA LYS A 130 -42.47 15.24 -15.77
C LYS A 130 -42.86 16.69 -15.45
N GLN A 131 -42.09 17.38 -14.62
CA GLN A 131 -42.32 18.80 -14.31
C GLN A 131 -42.11 19.70 -15.54
N LYS A 132 -41.07 19.45 -16.34
CA LYS A 132 -40.85 20.17 -17.61
C LYS A 132 -41.98 19.94 -18.62
N ALA A 133 -42.52 18.73 -18.71
CA ALA A 133 -43.64 18.41 -19.60
C ALA A 133 -44.96 19.05 -19.14
N LYS A 134 -45.14 19.29 -17.83
CA LYS A 134 -46.30 19.98 -17.26
C LYS A 134 -46.21 21.50 -17.32
N LYS A 135 -45.02 22.08 -17.53
CA LYS A 135 -44.87 23.52 -17.78
C LYS A 135 -45.21 23.77 -19.26
N PRO A 136 -46.30 24.49 -19.58
CA PRO A 136 -46.55 24.88 -20.97
C PRO A 136 -45.39 25.73 -21.46
N LYS A 137 -44.94 25.51 -22.71
CA LYS A 137 -44.04 26.44 -23.40
C LYS A 137 -44.79 27.76 -23.58
N GLN A 138 -44.74 28.64 -22.59
CA GLN A 138 -45.06 30.04 -22.82
C GLN A 138 -43.81 30.70 -23.40
N ASN A 139 -44.03 31.35 -24.55
CA ASN A 139 -43.09 32.26 -25.18
C ASN A 139 -42.56 33.29 -24.18
N ASP A 140 -41.38 33.80 -24.49
CA ASP A 140 -40.73 34.98 -23.92
C ASP A 140 -41.72 35.99 -23.31
N GLU A 141 -41.55 36.26 -22.02
CA GLU A 141 -41.07 37.56 -21.51
C GLU A 141 -41.10 37.54 -19.97
N ASN A 142 -39.98 37.93 -19.37
CA ASN A 142 -39.83 38.40 -17.99
C ASN A 142 -40.61 37.69 -16.86
N LYS A 143 -39.90 36.85 -16.08
CA LYS A 143 -39.96 36.94 -14.62
C LYS A 143 -38.86 36.12 -13.94
N GLU A 144 -37.92 36.84 -13.35
CA GLU A 144 -37.20 36.41 -12.15
C GLU A 144 -38.24 36.02 -11.09
N SER A 145 -38.25 34.76 -10.70
CA SER A 145 -38.73 34.37 -9.38
C SER A 145 -38.10 33.02 -9.04
N GLU A 146 -37.10 33.09 -8.19
CA GLU A 146 -36.64 31.97 -7.37
C GLU A 146 -37.86 31.28 -6.76
N SER A 147 -38.09 30.03 -7.16
CA SER A 147 -39.03 29.14 -6.48
C SER A 147 -38.22 27.91 -6.09
N ASP A 148 -37.53 28.09 -4.97
CA ASP A 148 -36.96 27.04 -4.17
C ASP A 148 -38.13 26.30 -3.51
N SER A 149 -38.59 25.23 -4.16
CA SER A 149 -39.54 24.29 -3.58
C SER A 149 -38.77 23.04 -3.20
N GLU A 150 -38.13 23.13 -2.04
CA GLU A 150 -37.70 21.99 -1.24
C GLU A 150 -38.95 21.18 -0.87
N ASN A 151 -39.21 20.15 -1.68
CA ASN A 151 -40.10 19.07 -1.30
C ASN A 151 -39.23 17.96 -0.74
N ASP A 152 -38.96 18.06 0.56
CA ASP A 152 -38.42 17.00 1.39
C ASP A 152 -39.57 16.03 1.69
N ASP A 153 -39.64 14.95 0.91
CA ASP A 153 -40.56 13.85 1.12
C ASP A 153 -39.70 12.66 1.57
N GLU A 154 -39.48 12.61 2.89
CA GLU A 154 -38.91 11.47 3.60
C GLU A 154 -39.87 10.28 3.54
N GLY A 155 -39.80 9.54 2.43
CA GLY A 155 -40.38 8.21 2.35
C GLY A 155 -39.59 7.21 3.20
N GLN A 156 -39.96 7.10 4.48
CA GLN A 156 -39.72 5.93 5.31
C GLN A 156 -40.31 4.69 4.62
N GLU A 157 -39.47 3.77 4.17
CA GLU A 157 -39.85 2.38 4.00
C GLU A 157 -38.72 1.46 4.48
N GLY A 158 -39.00 0.77 5.60
CA GLY A 158 -38.60 -0.62 5.79
C GLY A 158 -37.19 -0.88 6.29
N LEU A 159 -37.00 -0.74 7.60
CA LEU A 159 -36.08 -1.61 8.35
C LEU A 159 -36.51 -3.07 8.13
N ASN A 160 -35.87 -3.79 7.20
CA ASN A 160 -35.94 -5.24 7.17
C ASN A 160 -34.76 -5.78 7.99
N ALA A 161 -35.00 -5.93 9.29
CA ALA A 161 -34.20 -6.78 10.16
C ALA A 161 -34.69 -8.22 9.95
N GLY A 162 -33.84 -9.08 9.40
CA GLY A 162 -34.13 -10.52 9.37
C GLY A 162 -33.68 -11.26 8.11
N GLU A 163 -32.39 -11.24 7.78
CA GLU A 163 -31.74 -12.41 7.14
C GLU A 163 -30.43 -12.66 7.88
N GLN A 164 -30.51 -13.50 8.91
CA GLN A 164 -29.38 -14.14 9.54
C GLN A 164 -28.76 -15.12 8.53
N SER A 165 -27.74 -14.70 7.79
CA SER A 165 -26.78 -15.66 7.25
C SER A 165 -25.74 -15.93 8.33
N GLN A 166 -25.96 -17.00 9.08
CA GLN A 166 -24.96 -17.61 9.94
C GLN A 166 -23.72 -17.91 9.11
N ILE A 167 -22.65 -17.13 9.30
CA ILE A 167 -21.30 -17.59 9.02
C ILE A 167 -20.81 -18.06 10.38
N GLU A 168 -20.97 -19.35 10.63
CA GLU A 168 -20.35 -20.01 11.77
C GLU A 168 -18.84 -19.90 11.58
N ASP A 169 -18.21 -19.00 12.32
CA ASP A 169 -16.77 -19.03 12.57
C ASP A 169 -16.48 -20.30 13.38
N ASN A 170 -16.22 -21.38 12.66
CA ASN A 170 -15.73 -22.63 13.22
C ASN A 170 -14.24 -22.46 13.61
N GLN A 171 -14.01 -21.72 14.70
CA GLN A 171 -12.72 -21.64 15.39
C GLN A 171 -12.74 -22.58 16.59
N GLN A 172 -12.71 -23.88 16.32
CA GLN A 172 -12.28 -24.90 17.28
C GLN A 172 -12.04 -26.24 16.55
N GLU A 173 -10.83 -26.40 16.01
CA GLU A 173 -10.05 -27.64 16.05
C GLU A 173 -8.71 -27.46 15.31
N LYS A 174 -7.72 -26.92 16.03
CA LYS A 174 -6.30 -27.25 15.80
C LYS A 174 -5.46 -26.94 17.04
N VAL A 175 -5.92 -27.44 18.19
CA VAL A 175 -5.10 -27.55 19.42
C VAL A 175 -4.99 -29.02 19.79
N ILE A 176 -4.66 -29.89 18.84
CA ILE A 176 -4.16 -31.25 19.10
C ILE A 176 -3.15 -31.57 18.01
N ASN A 177 -1.87 -31.35 18.34
CA ASN A 177 -0.65 -32.04 17.86
C ASN A 177 0.57 -31.13 18.07
N SER A 178 0.82 -30.74 19.32
CA SER A 178 2.12 -30.20 19.77
C SER A 178 2.85 -31.12 20.75
N ASP A 179 2.27 -32.23 21.15
CA ASP A 179 2.97 -33.29 21.89
C ASP A 179 3.15 -34.45 20.93
N HIS A 180 4.39 -34.73 20.52
CA HIS A 180 4.91 -36.07 20.14
C HIS A 180 6.37 -36.05 19.60
N ASN A 181 7.18 -35.02 19.85
CA ASN A 181 8.64 -35.12 19.67
C ASN A 181 9.38 -34.53 20.87
N LYS A 182 9.19 -35.15 22.03
CA LYS A 182 10.20 -35.14 23.09
C LYS A 182 10.54 -36.58 23.41
N SER A 183 11.47 -37.14 22.63
CA SER A 183 12.16 -38.37 23.04
C SER A 183 13.08 -38.08 24.23
N PRO A 184 13.33 -39.09 25.07
CA PRO A 184 13.65 -38.93 26.47
C PRO A 184 15.16 -38.73 26.70
N ASP A 185 15.45 -38.19 27.89
CA ASP A 185 16.63 -38.33 28.74
C ASP A 185 17.92 -38.85 28.10
N ASN A 186 18.97 -38.04 28.23
CA ASN A 186 20.30 -38.59 28.45
C ASN A 186 20.94 -37.88 29.64
N GLU A 187 20.84 -38.53 30.80
CA GLU A 187 21.70 -38.29 31.95
C GLU A 187 23.16 -38.64 31.59
N GLY A 188 24.11 -37.80 32.00
CA GLY A 188 25.50 -38.21 32.21
C GLY A 188 26.51 -37.91 31.08
N ARG A 189 27.19 -36.77 31.17
CA ARG A 189 28.61 -36.67 31.59
C ARG A 189 29.03 -35.21 31.71
#